data_AF-A0A8E1W877-F1
#
_entry.id   AF-A0A8E1W877-F1
#
_cell.length_a   1.000
_cell.length_b   1.000
_cell.length_c   1.000
_cell.angle_alpha   90.00
_cell.angle_beta   90.00
_cell.angle_gamma   90.00
#
_symmetry.space_group_name_H-M   'P 1'
#
loop_
_entity.id
_entity.type
_entity.pdbx_description
1 polymer ?
#
loop_
_entity_poly.entity_id
_entity_poly.type
_entity_poly.pdbx_seq_one_letter_code
_entity_poly.pdbx_strand_id
1 'polypeptide(L)' 'MTATAEWVYWYNNERLHSWCGHRPPLEFEQGYWHDTPEQPLAVA' A
#
# COMPACT_ATOMS: atom_id res chain seq x y z
N MET A 1 18.31 3.44 14.77
CA MET A 1 18.02 2.20 14.03
C MET A 1 17.10 2.57 12.87
N THR A 2 17.69 2.93 11.74
CA THR A 2 16.98 3.59 10.62
C THR A 2 16.74 2.63 9.45
N ALA A 3 17.51 1.53 9.39
CA ALA A 3 17.44 0.53 8.32
C ALA A 3 16.04 -0.05 8.09
N THR A 4 15.25 -0.25 9.16
CA THR A 4 13.88 -0.77 9.03
C THR A 4 12.92 0.30 8.50
N ALA A 5 13.03 1.55 8.96
CA ALA A 5 12.17 2.64 8.52
C ALA A 5 12.46 3.02 7.06
N GLU A 6 13.74 3.04 6.66
CA GLU A 6 14.16 3.29 5.28
C GLU A 6 13.69 2.18 4.33
N TRP A 7 13.82 0.92 4.73
CA TRP A 7 13.32 -0.20 3.92
C TRP A 7 11.80 -0.15 3.76
N VAL A 8 11.06 0.13 4.83
CA VAL A 8 9.59 0.27 4.79
C VAL A 8 9.18 1.42 3.87
N TYR A 9 9.89 2.55 3.93
CA TYR A 9 9.62 3.69 3.06
C TYR A 9 9.80 3.31 1.58
N TRP A 10 10.97 2.75 1.23
CA TRP A 10 11.27 2.32 -0.13
C TRP A 10 10.26 1.27 -0.64
N TYR A 11 9.91 0.29 0.20
CA TYR A 11 8.97 -0.76 -0.16
C TYR A 11 7.59 -0.19 -0.52
N ASN A 12 7.09 0.78 0.25
CA ASN A 12 5.75 1.32 0.07
C ASN A 12 5.65 2.40 -1.03
N ASN A 13 6.72 3.18 -1.22
CA ASN A 13 6.68 4.37 -2.08
C ASN A 13 7.41 4.20 -3.42
N GLU A 14 8.43 3.34 -3.49
CA GLU A 14 9.34 3.30 -4.64
C GLU A 14 9.36 1.94 -5.34
N ARG A 15 9.07 0.85 -4.63
CA ARG A 15 9.12 -0.50 -5.18
C ARG A 15 7.96 -0.75 -6.14
N LEU A 16 8.28 -0.92 -7.42
CA LEU A 16 7.31 -1.30 -8.45
C LEU A 16 7.07 -2.81 -8.49
N HIS A 17 5.80 -3.22 -8.64
CA HIS A 17 5.40 -4.62 -8.77
C HIS A 17 4.56 -4.86 -10.02
N SER A 18 4.93 -5.85 -10.83
CA SER A 18 4.20 -6.20 -12.06
C SER A 18 2.76 -6.66 -11.77
N TRP A 19 2.55 -7.40 -10.68
CA TRP A 19 1.21 -7.81 -10.22
C TRP A 19 0.28 -6.62 -9.94
N CYS A 20 0.87 -5.51 -9.50
CA CYS A 20 0.20 -4.28 -9.12
C CYS A 20 -0.03 -3.33 -10.32
N GLY A 21 0.37 -3.73 -11.54
CA GLY A 21 0.38 -2.85 -12.71
C GLY A 21 1.57 -1.89 -12.73
N HIS A 22 2.72 -2.30 -12.18
CA HIS A 22 3.95 -1.49 -12.11
C HIS A 22 3.81 -0.18 -11.33
N ARG A 23 3.03 -0.21 -10.24
CA ARG A 23 2.89 0.92 -9.30
C ARG A 23 3.34 0.53 -7.89
N PRO A 24 3.68 1.50 -7.02
CA PRO A 24 3.99 1.26 -5.63
C PRO A 24 2.78 0.70 -4.85
N PRO A 25 3.00 -0.08 -3.78
CA PRO A 25 1.94 -0.60 -2.92
C PRO A 25 1.01 0.48 -2.37
N LEU A 26 1.57 1.62 -1.93
CA LEU A 26 0.78 2.71 -1.36
C LEU A 26 -0.28 3.22 -2.34
N GLU A 27 0.12 3.44 -3.60
CA GLU A 27 -0.80 3.92 -4.62
C GLU A 27 -1.91 2.91 -4.90
N PHE A 28 -1.57 1.62 -4.92
CA PHE A 28 -2.56 0.56 -5.16
C PHE A 28 -3.59 0.47 -4.05
N GLU A 29 -3.14 0.52 -2.78
CA GLU A 29 -4.03 0.56 -1.63
C GLU A 29 -4.92 1.80 -1.68
N GLN A 30 -4.37 2.98 -1.99
CA GLN A 30 -5.18 4.20 -2.16
C GLN A 30 -6.28 4.04 -3.21
N GLY A 31 -5.98 3.41 -4.35
CA GLY A 31 -6.98 3.11 -5.38
C GLY A 31 -8.04 2.12 -4.88
N TYR A 32 -7.63 1.08 -4.16
CA TYR A 32 -8.53 0.08 -3.59
C TYR A 32 -9.50 0.69 -2.56
N TRP A 33 -9.00 1.53 -1.65
CA TRP A 33 -9.82 2.20 -0.63
C TRP A 33 -10.72 3.29 -1.21
N HIS A 34 -10.32 3.92 -2.32
CA HIS A 34 -11.17 4.89 -3.01
C HIS A 34 -12.35 4.23 -3.72
N ASP A 35 -12.17 3.03 -4.28
CA ASP A 35 -13.22 2.28 -4.98
C ASP A 35 -14.10 1.44 -4.04
N THR A 36 -13.53 1.00 -2.91
CA THR A 36 -14.25 0.20 -1.92
C THR A 36 -14.99 1.12 -0.95
N PRO A 37 -16.34 1.18 -0.96
CA PRO A 37 -17.06 1.85 0.11
C PRO A 37 -16.72 1.17 1.43
N GLU A 38 -16.23 1.97 2.36
CA GLU A 38 -15.77 1.60 3.69
C GLU A 38 -16.69 0.53 4.28
N GLN A 39 -16.24 -0.73 4.30
CA GLN A 39 -16.92 -1.75 5.09
C GLN A 39 -16.65 -1.34 6.53
N PRO A 40 -17.67 -0.87 7.30
CA PRO A 40 -17.45 -0.53 8.70
C PRO A 40 -16.87 -1.77 9.36
N LEU A 41 -15.75 -1.61 10.09
CA LEU A 41 -15.04 -2.70 10.75
C LEU A 41 -16.06 -3.69 11.32
N ALA A 42 -16.22 -4.85 10.66
CA ALA A 42 -16.96 -5.97 11.20
C ALA A 42 -16.06 -6.60 12.28
N VAL A 43 -15.89 -5.86 13.37
CA VAL A 43 -15.37 -6.36 14.63
C VAL A 43 -16.56 -7.00 15.34
N ALA A 44 -16.60 -8.33 15.27
CA ALA A 44 -17.43 -9.16 16.13
C ALA A 44 -16.64 -9.53 17.39
#